data_AF-A0A7S2LBE6-F1
#
_entry.id   AF-A0A7S2LBE6-F1
#
_cell.length_a   1.000
_cell.length_b   1.000
_cell.length_c   1.000
_cell.angle_alpha   90.00
_cell.angle_beta   90.00
_cell.angle_gamma   90.00
#
_symmetry.space_group_name_H-M   'P 1'
#
loop_
_entity.id
_entity.type
_entity.pdbx_description
1 polymer ?
#
loop_
_entity_poly.entity_id
_entity_poly.type
_entity_poly.pdbx_seq_one_letter_code
_entity_poly.pdbx_strand_id
1 'polypeptide(L)'
;RAAHAGGRGPEGPPRRGRAEERSRKVGDRQRDIVERLVSEAEQDPLRDDVKEAKHALAVARQSAMPKDELAAMESRLAAIEAKYEPRFVVEERLEELMRRAELHYPDVAGRGSGELRNASMMAELRGLLREADAVMEDGESEVVDRVYEFVATSDAAEQIRREAEQGIREALSRRMCCEADLDALQQAVAHGRSCGADCLHAERELERLRETLVRREAAEAELHEAAKGSGAKGRKRLEVAIQDAKTAGVAAGVVHVAQARLQELVEHDRQCSLIAGNIRRALPTLDRQPWRFQHILDKARKLHPQTAELSKLTQIGEESLQRTLSEQSQRHEATHGLSAALQQIRAARAR
;
A
#
# COMPACT_ATOMS: atom_id res chain seq x y z
N ARG A 1 31.69 -75.62 92.70
CA ARG A 1 30.27 -75.82 92.36
C ARG A 1 29.94 -74.87 91.20
N ALA A 2 29.47 -75.44 90.08
CA ALA A 2 28.91 -74.82 88.85
C ALA A 2 29.80 -73.80 88.08
N ALA A 3 30.32 -74.01 86.87
CA ALA A 3 29.86 -74.63 85.60
C ALA A 3 29.07 -73.68 84.66
N HIS A 4 29.57 -73.61 83.41
CA HIS A 4 28.90 -73.27 82.13
C HIS A 4 28.31 -71.85 81.94
N ALA A 5 28.29 -71.22 80.76
CA ALA A 5 28.46 -71.67 79.38
C ALA A 5 28.97 -70.53 78.48
N GLY A 6 29.84 -70.87 77.52
CA GLY A 6 30.16 -70.01 76.38
C GLY A 6 29.08 -70.14 75.30
N GLY A 7 28.57 -69.01 74.82
CA GLY A 7 27.69 -68.93 73.65
C GLY A 7 28.49 -68.78 72.37
N ARG A 8 28.59 -69.86 71.58
CA ARG A 8 28.95 -69.78 70.14
C ARG A 8 27.69 -69.39 69.37
N GLY A 9 27.70 -68.22 68.74
CA GLY A 9 26.72 -67.86 67.71
C GLY A 9 26.97 -68.67 66.43
N PRO A 10 25.93 -69.02 65.67
CA PRO A 10 26.05 -69.87 64.50
C PRO A 10 26.79 -69.16 63.35
N GLU A 11 27.80 -69.85 62.81
CA GLU A 11 28.47 -69.48 61.55
C GLU A 11 27.43 -69.52 60.42
N GLY A 12 27.08 -68.33 59.91
CA GLY A 12 26.28 -68.19 58.70
C GLY A 12 27.07 -68.63 57.45
N PRO A 13 26.38 -69.11 56.40
CA PRO A 13 27.02 -69.67 55.19
C PRO A 13 27.88 -68.62 54.46
N PRO A 14 28.85 -69.07 53.64
CA PRO A 14 29.89 -68.21 53.06
C PRO A 14 29.29 -67.11 52.16
N ARG A 15 29.51 -65.85 52.54
CA ARG A 15 29.02 -64.64 51.84
C ARG A 15 29.55 -64.48 50.40
N ARG A 16 30.53 -65.28 49.95
CA ARG A 16 31.12 -65.19 48.60
C ARG A 16 30.20 -65.67 47.48
N GLY A 17 29.47 -66.79 47.66
CA GLY A 17 28.61 -67.34 46.61
C GLY A 17 27.42 -66.45 46.24
N ARG A 18 26.82 -65.74 47.21
CA ARG A 18 25.69 -64.83 46.96
C ARG A 18 26.09 -63.55 46.24
N ALA A 19 27.33 -63.09 46.39
CA ALA A 19 27.83 -61.90 45.69
C ALA A 19 28.12 -62.22 44.21
N GLU A 20 28.72 -63.38 43.94
CA GLU A 20 28.97 -63.87 42.57
C GLU A 20 27.67 -64.17 41.83
N GLU A 21 26.68 -64.78 42.48
CA GLU A 21 25.37 -65.05 41.88
C GLU A 21 24.59 -63.76 41.56
N ARG A 22 24.68 -62.75 42.44
CA ARG A 22 24.10 -61.42 42.17
C ARG A 22 24.82 -60.71 41.03
N SER A 23 26.13 -60.80 40.96
CA SER A 23 26.95 -60.22 39.90
C SER A 23 26.61 -60.83 38.53
N ARG A 24 26.44 -62.16 38.47
CA ARG A 24 25.99 -62.87 37.26
C ARG A 24 24.58 -62.45 36.82
N LYS A 25 23.62 -62.41 37.74
CA LYS A 25 22.24 -61.96 37.44
C LYS A 25 22.17 -60.50 36.96
N VAL A 26 23.06 -59.64 37.43
CA VAL A 26 23.17 -58.26 36.94
C VAL A 26 23.80 -58.22 35.55
N GLY A 27 24.85 -59.02 35.31
CA GLY A 27 25.47 -59.16 33.99
C GLY A 27 24.53 -59.69 32.92
N ASP A 28 23.74 -60.73 33.23
CA ASP A 28 22.77 -61.32 32.29
C ASP A 28 21.67 -60.31 31.93
N ARG A 29 21.16 -59.54 32.89
CA ARG A 29 20.18 -58.47 32.61
C ARG A 29 20.74 -57.35 31.76
N GLN A 30 21.99 -56.96 32.00
CA GLN A 30 22.65 -55.94 31.18
C GLN A 30 22.88 -56.45 29.75
N ARG A 31 23.28 -57.72 29.60
CA ARG A 31 23.37 -58.37 28.29
C ARG A 31 22.05 -58.30 27.53
N ASP A 32 20.94 -58.68 28.16
CA ASP A 32 19.61 -58.66 27.51
C ASP A 32 19.19 -57.25 27.07
N ILE A 33 19.49 -56.23 27.89
CA ILE A 33 19.21 -54.82 27.58
C ILE A 33 20.05 -54.36 26.38
N VAL A 34 21.35 -54.62 26.40
CA VAL A 34 22.26 -54.21 25.32
C VAL A 34 21.93 -54.93 24.02
N GLU A 35 21.70 -56.25 24.06
CA GLU A 35 21.37 -57.04 22.87
C GLU A 35 20.07 -56.55 22.22
N ARG A 36 19.06 -56.20 23.04
CA ARG A 36 17.82 -55.61 22.54
C ARG A 36 18.08 -54.28 21.85
N LEU A 37 18.79 -53.35 22.50
CA LEU A 37 19.07 -52.01 21.94
C LEU A 37 19.95 -52.07 20.67
N VAL A 38 20.94 -52.96 20.64
CA VAL A 38 21.76 -53.19 19.43
C VAL A 38 20.92 -53.80 18.31
N SER A 39 20.03 -54.75 18.62
CA SER A 39 19.13 -55.35 17.63
C SER A 39 18.08 -54.37 17.11
N GLU A 40 17.58 -53.47 17.97
CA GLU A 40 16.69 -52.37 17.58
C GLU A 40 17.42 -51.43 16.61
N ALA A 41 18.64 -50.99 16.96
CA ALA A 41 19.47 -50.15 16.09
C ALA A 41 19.92 -50.83 14.78
N GLU A 42 19.97 -52.17 14.72
CA GLU A 42 20.24 -52.92 13.48
C GLU A 42 19.02 -52.99 12.54
N GLN A 43 17.81 -52.98 13.10
CA GLN A 43 16.56 -53.10 12.34
C GLN A 43 16.15 -51.75 11.77
N ASP A 44 16.20 -50.69 12.58
CA ASP A 44 15.92 -49.32 12.17
C ASP A 44 16.94 -48.38 12.82
N PRO A 45 18.03 -48.02 12.11
CA PRO A 45 19.13 -47.26 12.68
C PRO A 45 18.75 -45.80 12.83
N LEU A 46 18.04 -45.48 13.90
CA LEU A 46 17.82 -44.10 14.35
C LEU A 46 19.04 -43.61 15.16
N ARG A 47 19.32 -42.30 15.05
CA ARG A 47 20.47 -41.67 15.72
C ARG A 47 20.42 -41.85 17.24
N ASP A 48 19.23 -41.73 17.83
CA ASP A 48 19.06 -41.84 19.28
C ASP A 48 19.16 -43.30 19.76
N ASP A 49 18.72 -44.27 18.96
CA ASP A 49 18.86 -45.69 19.27
C ASP A 49 20.33 -46.13 19.27
N VAL A 50 21.13 -45.65 18.31
CA VAL A 50 22.58 -45.87 18.28
C VAL A 50 23.27 -45.23 19.50
N LYS A 51 22.85 -44.03 19.91
CA LYS A 51 23.37 -43.39 21.14
C LYS A 51 22.97 -44.14 22.41
N GLU A 52 21.74 -44.64 22.49
CA GLU A 52 21.25 -45.41 23.63
C GLU A 52 21.97 -46.76 23.71
N ALA A 53 22.18 -47.45 22.59
CA ALA A 53 22.99 -48.65 22.51
C ALA A 53 24.46 -48.42 22.95
N LYS A 54 25.08 -47.31 22.53
CA LYS A 54 26.42 -46.89 23.01
C LYS A 54 26.45 -46.69 24.52
N HIS A 55 25.44 -46.00 25.06
CA HIS A 55 25.34 -45.74 26.50
C HIS A 55 25.15 -47.05 27.28
N ALA A 56 24.28 -47.93 26.80
CA ALA A 56 24.07 -49.25 27.39
C ALA A 56 25.35 -50.09 27.38
N LEU A 57 26.12 -50.09 26.28
CA LEU A 57 27.43 -50.74 26.22
C LEU A 57 28.43 -50.14 27.22
N ALA A 58 28.45 -48.81 27.37
CA ALA A 58 29.32 -48.14 28.35
C ALA A 58 28.97 -48.52 29.80
N VAL A 59 27.69 -48.69 30.11
CA VAL A 59 27.20 -49.19 31.41
C VAL A 59 27.54 -50.68 31.58
N ALA A 60 27.35 -51.49 30.54
CA ALA A 60 27.64 -52.92 30.56
C ALA A 60 29.15 -53.21 30.75
N ARG A 61 30.04 -52.36 30.23
CA ARG A 61 31.49 -52.41 30.48
C ARG A 61 31.85 -52.30 31.97
N GLN A 62 31.01 -51.64 32.77
CA GLN A 62 31.21 -51.51 34.22
C GLN A 62 30.61 -52.70 35.00
N SER A 63 29.89 -53.60 34.32
CA SER A 63 29.25 -54.78 34.90
C SER A 63 30.08 -56.06 34.69
N ALA A 64 29.64 -57.18 35.25
CA ALA A 64 30.32 -58.48 35.15
C ALA A 64 30.05 -59.24 33.82
N MET A 65 29.85 -58.50 32.72
CA MET A 65 29.59 -59.08 31.41
C MET A 65 30.88 -59.66 30.79
N PRO A 66 30.83 -60.81 30.09
CA PRO A 66 31.99 -61.35 29.38
C PRO A 66 32.55 -60.39 28.34
N LYS A 67 33.88 -60.24 28.30
CA LYS A 67 34.58 -59.31 27.40
C LYS A 67 34.37 -59.63 25.92
N ASP A 68 34.29 -60.91 25.58
CA ASP A 68 34.15 -61.37 24.19
C ASP A 68 32.78 -61.00 23.60
N GLU A 69 31.73 -61.06 24.42
CA GLU A 69 30.38 -60.66 24.02
C GLU A 69 30.25 -59.14 23.88
N LEU A 70 30.85 -58.38 24.81
CA LEU A 70 30.96 -56.93 24.69
C LEU A 70 31.66 -56.53 23.40
N ALA A 71 32.81 -57.16 23.07
CA ALA A 71 33.54 -56.89 21.85
C ALA A 71 32.73 -57.22 20.58
N ALA A 72 31.93 -58.29 20.61
CA ALA A 72 31.05 -58.65 19.50
C ALA A 72 29.93 -57.62 19.28
N MET A 73 29.26 -57.19 20.36
CA MET A 73 28.22 -56.16 20.29
C MET A 73 28.79 -54.79 19.89
N GLU A 74 29.98 -54.44 20.37
CA GLU A 74 30.70 -53.23 19.95
C GLU A 74 31.07 -53.26 18.47
N SER A 75 31.49 -54.42 17.94
CA SER A 75 31.80 -54.56 16.51
C SER A 75 30.56 -54.44 15.64
N ARG A 76 29.41 -54.95 16.09
CA ARG A 76 28.12 -54.80 15.40
C ARG A 76 27.70 -53.34 15.36
N LEU A 77 27.72 -52.66 16.51
CA LEU A 77 27.36 -51.24 16.61
C LEU A 77 28.31 -50.36 15.79
N ALA A 78 29.63 -50.64 15.80
CA ALA A 78 30.61 -49.91 14.99
C ALA A 78 30.37 -50.08 13.47
N ALA A 79 29.86 -51.23 13.03
CA ALA A 79 29.49 -51.42 11.62
C ALA A 79 28.24 -50.61 11.23
N ILE A 80 27.25 -50.52 12.12
CA ILE A 80 26.06 -49.66 11.94
C ILE A 80 26.50 -48.20 11.89
N GLU A 81 27.33 -47.76 12.83
CA GLU A 81 27.90 -46.40 12.84
C GLU A 81 28.64 -46.11 11.54
N ALA A 82 29.60 -46.94 11.13
CA ALA A 82 30.35 -46.70 9.90
C ALA A 82 29.46 -46.57 8.65
N LYS A 83 28.32 -47.28 8.63
CA LYS A 83 27.37 -47.25 7.53
C LYS A 83 26.45 -46.02 7.57
N TYR A 84 25.97 -45.63 8.75
CA TYR A 84 24.94 -44.59 8.92
C TYR A 84 25.48 -43.24 9.47
N GLU A 85 26.76 -43.16 9.85
CA GLU A 85 27.39 -41.93 10.34
C GLU A 85 27.21 -40.74 9.38
N PRO A 86 27.39 -40.88 8.05
CA PRO A 86 27.18 -39.76 7.14
C PRO A 86 25.74 -39.23 7.20
N ARG A 87 24.74 -40.11 7.40
CA ARG A 87 23.33 -39.72 7.56
C ARG A 87 23.14 -38.95 8.86
N PHE A 88 23.64 -39.47 9.98
CA PHE A 88 23.50 -38.84 11.29
C PHE A 88 24.15 -37.45 11.34
N VAL A 89 25.28 -37.26 10.66
CA VAL A 89 25.95 -35.95 10.56
C VAL A 89 25.09 -34.94 9.80
N VAL A 90 24.45 -35.35 8.70
CA VAL A 90 23.55 -34.46 7.94
C VAL A 90 22.30 -34.14 8.75
N GLU A 91 21.66 -35.13 9.37
CA GLU A 91 20.49 -34.93 10.24
C GLU A 91 20.80 -33.98 11.41
N GLU A 92 21.94 -34.14 12.08
CA GLU A 92 22.35 -33.24 13.16
C GLU A 92 22.55 -31.80 12.68
N ARG A 93 23.16 -31.62 11.50
CA ARG A 93 23.33 -30.30 10.89
C ARG A 93 21.99 -29.69 10.49
N LEU A 94 21.06 -30.48 9.97
CA LEU A 94 19.71 -30.07 9.64
C LEU A 94 18.93 -29.64 10.89
N GLU A 95 18.92 -30.45 11.95
CA GLU A 95 18.30 -30.10 13.24
C GLU A 95 18.87 -28.82 13.83
N GLU A 96 20.19 -28.68 13.81
CA GLU A 96 20.87 -27.51 14.34
C GLU A 96 20.52 -26.26 13.53
N LEU A 97 20.47 -26.36 12.20
CA LEU A 97 20.09 -25.24 11.34
C LEU A 97 18.61 -24.88 11.51
N MET A 98 17.73 -25.88 11.68
CA MET A 98 16.31 -25.68 12.02
C MET A 98 16.15 -25.00 13.37
N ARG A 99 16.88 -25.43 14.40
CA ARG A 99 16.87 -24.78 15.73
C ARG A 99 17.34 -23.33 15.64
N ARG A 100 18.36 -23.02 14.82
CA ARG A 100 18.77 -21.64 14.56
C ARG A 100 17.70 -20.83 13.82
N ALA A 101 17.03 -21.43 12.84
CA ALA A 101 15.91 -20.82 12.13
C ALA A 101 14.76 -20.47 13.10
N GLU A 102 14.38 -21.41 13.97
CA GLU A 102 13.35 -21.21 15.00
C GLU A 102 13.74 -20.11 16.01
N LEU A 103 15.02 -20.03 16.41
CA LEU A 103 15.52 -18.98 17.31
C LEU A 103 15.49 -17.58 16.69
N HIS A 104 15.87 -17.47 15.42
CA HIS A 104 15.90 -16.18 14.73
C HIS A 104 14.52 -15.72 14.23
N TYR A 105 13.60 -16.66 14.07
CA TYR A 105 12.26 -16.43 13.54
C TYR A 105 11.24 -17.16 14.42
N PRO A 106 10.90 -16.64 15.62
CA PRO A 106 10.03 -17.34 16.57
C PRO A 106 8.61 -17.59 16.04
N ASP A 107 8.17 -16.83 15.03
CA ASP A 107 6.92 -17.08 14.30
C ASP A 107 6.94 -18.40 13.51
N VAL A 108 8.10 -19.04 13.36
CA VAL A 108 8.26 -20.38 12.80
C VAL A 108 7.72 -21.47 13.73
N ALA A 109 7.78 -21.24 15.04
CA ALA A 109 7.36 -22.23 16.04
C ALA A 109 5.90 -22.09 16.49
N GLY A 110 5.18 -21.03 16.10
CA GLY A 110 3.85 -20.75 16.64
C GLY A 110 2.92 -19.97 15.72
N ARG A 111 2.06 -20.67 14.97
CA ARG A 111 0.88 -20.18 14.21
C ARG A 111 1.07 -18.99 13.24
N GLY A 112 2.22 -18.33 13.21
CA GLY A 112 2.66 -17.41 12.16
C GLY A 112 3.12 -18.20 10.94
N SER A 113 3.31 -17.52 9.80
CA SER A 113 3.45 -18.15 8.48
C SER A 113 4.69 -19.03 8.28
N GLY A 114 5.50 -19.30 9.31
CA GLY A 114 6.54 -20.34 9.20
C GLY A 114 7.68 -20.00 8.24
N GLU A 115 7.76 -18.77 7.74
CA GLU A 115 8.62 -18.47 6.58
C GLU A 115 10.04 -18.09 6.99
N LEU A 116 11.02 -18.76 6.41
CA LEU A 116 12.40 -18.33 6.49
C LEU A 116 12.73 -17.30 5.39
N ARG A 117 12.84 -16.03 5.78
CA ARG A 117 13.20 -14.94 4.83
C ARG A 117 14.70 -14.83 4.53
N ASN A 118 15.53 -15.57 5.24
CA ASN A 118 16.98 -15.50 5.07
C ASN A 118 17.44 -16.39 3.89
N ALA A 119 17.76 -15.76 2.76
CA ALA A 119 18.21 -16.43 1.55
C ALA A 119 19.47 -17.29 1.77
N SER A 120 20.40 -16.88 2.63
CA SER A 120 21.61 -17.64 2.94
C SER A 120 21.27 -18.93 3.69
N MET A 121 20.39 -18.85 4.68
CA MET A 121 19.98 -20.00 5.49
C MET A 121 19.12 -20.98 4.67
N MET A 122 18.23 -20.47 3.80
CA MET A 122 17.50 -21.30 2.83
C MET A 122 18.44 -22.01 1.84
N ALA A 123 19.50 -21.35 1.38
CA ALA A 123 20.49 -21.98 0.51
C ALA A 123 21.26 -23.09 1.24
N GLU A 124 21.59 -22.89 2.51
CA GLU A 124 22.25 -23.90 3.35
C GLU A 124 21.34 -25.11 3.62
N LEU A 125 20.06 -24.90 3.98
CA LEU A 125 19.08 -25.97 4.15
C LEU A 125 18.92 -26.80 2.87
N ARG A 126 18.79 -26.16 1.71
CA ARG A 126 18.72 -26.87 0.42
C ARG A 126 20.01 -27.62 0.09
N GLY A 127 21.17 -27.10 0.48
CA GLY A 127 22.45 -27.79 0.35
C GLY A 127 22.47 -29.07 1.17
N LEU A 128 22.06 -28.98 2.44
CA LEU A 128 21.99 -30.13 3.34
C LEU A 128 20.94 -31.16 2.92
N LEU A 129 19.79 -30.74 2.38
CA LEU A 129 18.80 -31.66 1.83
C LEU A 129 19.36 -32.48 0.65
N ARG A 130 20.15 -31.84 -0.24
CA ARG A 130 20.83 -32.58 -1.32
C ARG A 130 21.91 -33.52 -0.80
N GLU A 131 22.62 -33.13 0.27
CA GLU A 131 23.55 -34.03 0.96
C GLU A 131 22.80 -35.22 1.59
N ALA A 132 21.61 -34.99 2.14
CA ALA A 132 20.74 -36.02 2.70
C ALA A 132 20.27 -36.98 1.60
N ASP A 133 19.75 -36.48 0.48
CA ASP A 133 19.34 -37.31 -0.68
C ASP A 133 20.47 -38.18 -1.22
N ALA A 134 21.72 -37.70 -1.17
CA ALA A 134 22.87 -38.44 -1.65
C ALA A 134 23.30 -39.58 -0.71
N VAL A 135 22.93 -39.49 0.57
CA VAL A 135 23.35 -40.43 1.62
C VAL A 135 22.21 -41.39 2.02
N MET A 136 20.96 -40.98 1.82
CA MET A 136 19.77 -41.75 2.16
C MET A 136 19.25 -42.50 0.93
N GLU A 137 19.84 -43.65 0.62
CA GLU A 137 19.40 -44.47 -0.53
C GLU A 137 18.00 -45.10 -0.31
N ASP A 138 17.58 -45.39 0.94
CA ASP A 138 16.32 -46.08 1.26
C ASP A 138 15.71 -45.76 2.66
N GLY A 139 16.20 -44.72 3.35
CA GLY A 139 15.80 -44.44 4.75
C GLY A 139 14.84 -43.27 4.90
N GLU A 140 13.68 -43.51 5.52
CA GLU A 140 12.79 -42.43 6.00
C GLU A 140 13.46 -41.71 7.18
N SER A 141 13.45 -40.38 7.16
CA SER A 141 13.99 -39.54 8.24
C SER A 141 13.00 -38.42 8.53
N GLU A 142 12.35 -38.48 9.70
CA GLU A 142 11.38 -37.48 10.12
C GLU A 142 11.96 -36.05 10.12
N VAL A 143 13.25 -35.92 10.43
CA VAL A 143 13.96 -34.63 10.39
C VAL A 143 14.03 -34.11 8.96
N VAL A 144 14.38 -34.96 8.01
CA VAL A 144 14.52 -34.57 6.60
C VAL A 144 13.15 -34.22 6.02
N ASP A 145 12.13 -35.03 6.28
CA ASP A 145 10.75 -34.76 5.84
C ASP A 145 10.23 -33.42 6.38
N ARG A 146 10.47 -33.16 7.67
CA ARG A 146 10.11 -31.88 8.30
C ARG A 146 10.84 -30.69 7.67
N VAL A 147 12.12 -30.85 7.33
CA VAL A 147 12.89 -29.79 6.63
C VAL A 147 12.38 -29.59 5.21
N TYR A 148 12.02 -30.67 4.50
CA TYR A 148 11.41 -30.59 3.17
C TYR A 148 10.11 -29.79 3.18
N GLU A 149 9.20 -30.10 4.10
CA GLU A 149 7.94 -29.37 4.26
C GLU A 149 8.18 -27.89 4.59
N PHE A 150 9.14 -27.62 5.48
CA PHE A 150 9.53 -26.26 5.86
C PHE A 150 10.08 -25.46 4.68
N VAL A 151 10.97 -26.05 3.88
CA VAL A 151 11.54 -25.42 2.68
C VAL A 151 10.45 -25.18 1.64
N ALA A 152 9.56 -26.16 1.41
CA ALA A 152 8.46 -26.02 0.47
C ALA A 152 7.48 -24.90 0.87
N THR A 153 7.15 -24.81 2.17
CA THR A 153 6.28 -23.74 2.70
C THR A 153 6.93 -22.36 2.56
N SER A 154 8.23 -22.27 2.87
CA SER A 154 9.00 -21.02 2.71
C SER A 154 9.09 -20.59 1.25
N ASP A 155 9.23 -21.54 0.32
CA ASP A 155 9.30 -21.26 -1.12
C ASP A 155 7.95 -20.81 -1.68
N ALA A 156 6.85 -21.45 -1.27
CA ALA A 156 5.51 -21.03 -1.65
C ALA A 156 5.22 -19.60 -1.19
N ALA A 157 5.60 -19.25 0.04
CA ALA A 157 5.40 -17.91 0.55
C ALA A 157 6.29 -16.86 -0.11
N GLU A 158 7.55 -17.19 -0.41
CA GLU A 158 8.44 -16.34 -1.18
C GLU A 158 7.91 -16.09 -2.60
N GLN A 159 7.32 -17.11 -3.22
CA GLN A 159 6.67 -16.97 -4.52
C GLN A 159 5.49 -16.00 -4.46
N ILE A 160 4.60 -16.15 -3.47
CA ILE A 160 3.48 -15.23 -3.22
C ILE A 160 4.00 -13.79 -3.02
N ARG A 161 5.08 -13.61 -2.25
CA ARG A 161 5.70 -12.30 -2.02
C ARG A 161 6.19 -11.67 -3.33
N ARG A 162 6.87 -12.45 -4.17
CA ARG A 162 7.38 -11.99 -5.47
C ARG A 162 6.26 -11.62 -6.44
N GLU A 163 5.19 -12.40 -6.47
CA GLU A 163 4.00 -12.09 -7.27
C GLU A 163 3.34 -10.79 -6.81
N ALA A 164 3.25 -10.57 -5.49
CA ALA A 164 2.72 -9.33 -4.94
C ALA A 164 3.63 -8.12 -5.24
N GLU A 165 4.95 -8.27 -5.15
CA GLU A 165 5.92 -7.24 -5.57
C GLU A 165 5.82 -6.93 -7.06
N GLN A 166 5.67 -7.96 -7.90
CA GLN A 166 5.46 -7.78 -9.33
C GLN A 166 4.16 -7.02 -9.59
N GLY A 167 3.07 -7.38 -8.91
CA GLY A 167 1.79 -6.65 -8.99
C GLY A 167 1.92 -5.18 -8.61
N ILE A 168 2.69 -4.86 -7.56
CA ILE A 168 3.00 -3.48 -7.19
C ILE A 168 3.79 -2.77 -8.29
N ARG A 169 4.83 -3.40 -8.85
CA ARG A 169 5.64 -2.81 -9.94
C ARG A 169 4.79 -2.55 -11.18
N GLU A 170 3.94 -3.51 -11.55
CA GLU A 170 3.02 -3.38 -12.67
C GLU A 170 2.03 -2.24 -12.44
N ALA A 171 1.45 -2.13 -11.24
CA ALA A 171 0.57 -1.03 -10.89
C ALA A 171 1.30 0.32 -10.97
N LEU A 172 2.51 0.44 -10.41
CA LEU A 172 3.32 1.67 -10.47
C LEU A 172 3.75 2.05 -11.89
N SER A 173 3.91 1.07 -12.78
CA SER A 173 4.30 1.33 -14.18
C SER A 173 3.16 1.94 -15.01
N ARG A 174 1.91 1.80 -14.57
CA ARG A 174 0.75 2.35 -15.26
C ARG A 174 0.71 3.86 -15.10
N ARG A 175 0.21 4.54 -16.13
CA ARG A 175 -0.01 5.98 -16.09
C ARG A 175 -1.22 6.27 -15.22
N MET A 176 -1.01 6.85 -14.05
CA MET A 176 -2.04 7.15 -13.06
C MET A 176 -2.88 8.35 -13.52
N CYS A 177 -3.92 8.11 -14.32
CA CYS A 177 -4.73 9.16 -14.93
C CYS A 177 -6.12 9.29 -14.31
N CYS A 178 -6.65 8.23 -13.71
CA CYS A 178 -7.97 8.22 -13.10
C CYS A 178 -7.99 7.56 -11.71
N GLU A 179 -9.11 7.69 -11.00
CA GLU A 179 -9.32 7.06 -9.69
C GLU A 179 -9.15 5.53 -9.77
N ALA A 180 -9.62 4.89 -10.85
CA ALA A 180 -9.51 3.44 -11.02
C ALA A 180 -8.04 2.96 -11.05
N ASP A 181 -7.11 3.78 -11.58
CA ASP A 181 -5.69 3.46 -11.55
C ASP A 181 -5.13 3.52 -10.12
N LEU A 182 -5.57 4.50 -9.32
CA LEU A 182 -5.19 4.62 -7.91
C LEU A 182 -5.76 3.50 -7.06
N ASP A 183 -7.00 3.10 -7.32
CA ASP A 183 -7.63 1.96 -6.66
C ASP A 183 -6.89 0.66 -6.96
N ALA A 184 -6.45 0.47 -8.22
CA ALA A 184 -5.63 -0.69 -8.59
C ALA A 184 -4.28 -0.69 -7.85
N LEU A 185 -3.61 0.48 -7.76
CA LEU A 185 -2.38 0.61 -6.97
C LEU A 185 -2.63 0.34 -5.48
N GLN A 186 -3.74 0.83 -4.93
CA GLN A 186 -4.14 0.60 -3.55
C GLN A 186 -4.37 -0.88 -3.25
N GLN A 187 -5.06 -1.58 -4.14
CA GLN A 187 -5.28 -3.02 -4.02
C GLN A 187 -3.96 -3.79 -4.08
N ALA A 188 -3.06 -3.44 -5.01
CA ALA A 188 -1.75 -4.06 -5.11
C ALA A 188 -0.89 -3.84 -3.85
N VAL A 189 -0.90 -2.62 -3.30
CA VAL A 189 -0.21 -2.29 -2.03
C VAL A 189 -0.80 -3.07 -0.85
N ALA A 190 -2.14 -3.15 -0.75
CA ALA A 190 -2.80 -3.90 0.31
C ALA A 190 -2.47 -5.40 0.23
N HIS A 191 -2.47 -5.96 -0.98
CA HIS A 191 -2.06 -7.34 -1.21
C HIS A 191 -0.59 -7.57 -0.85
N GLY A 192 0.33 -6.73 -1.34
CA GLY A 192 1.75 -6.80 -0.98
C GLY A 192 1.99 -6.69 0.53
N ARG A 193 1.29 -5.80 1.22
CA ARG A 193 1.36 -5.69 2.68
C ARG A 193 0.90 -6.99 3.36
N SER A 194 -0.18 -7.60 2.88
CA SER A 194 -0.68 -8.89 3.42
C SER A 194 0.30 -10.05 3.19
N CYS A 195 1.06 -10.00 2.09
CA CYS A 195 2.08 -11.00 1.74
C CYS A 195 3.47 -10.68 2.33
N GLY A 196 3.60 -9.59 3.09
CA GLY A 196 4.87 -9.16 3.69
C GLY A 196 5.92 -8.69 2.68
N ALA A 197 5.49 -8.24 1.49
CA ALA A 197 6.34 -7.57 0.50
C ALA A 197 6.71 -6.15 0.94
N ASP A 198 7.85 -5.64 0.46
CA ASP A 198 8.23 -4.25 0.70
C ASP A 198 7.35 -3.31 -0.12
N CYS A 199 6.46 -2.60 0.57
CA CYS A 199 5.48 -1.69 -0.01
C CYS A 199 5.73 -0.22 0.31
N LEU A 200 6.81 0.12 1.04
CA LEU A 200 7.03 1.49 1.55
C LEU A 200 7.11 2.54 0.44
N HIS A 201 7.79 2.23 -0.66
CA HIS A 201 7.88 3.14 -1.80
C HIS A 201 6.50 3.35 -2.46
N ALA A 202 5.77 2.25 -2.69
CA ALA A 202 4.46 2.28 -3.33
C ALA A 202 3.42 3.02 -2.48
N GLU A 203 3.47 2.89 -1.15
CA GLU A 203 2.63 3.63 -0.21
C GLU A 203 2.86 5.13 -0.30
N ARG A 204 4.13 5.57 -0.34
CA ARG A 204 4.47 6.99 -0.49
C ARG A 204 3.99 7.56 -1.83
N GLU A 205 4.16 6.80 -2.91
CA GLU A 205 3.68 7.22 -4.23
C GLU A 205 2.16 7.29 -4.28
N LEU A 206 1.46 6.32 -3.69
CA LEU A 206 0.00 6.31 -3.59
C LEU A 206 -0.53 7.55 -2.85
N GLU A 207 0.10 7.95 -1.74
CA GLU A 207 -0.28 9.17 -1.02
C GLU A 207 -0.04 10.43 -1.87
N ARG A 208 1.13 10.54 -2.52
CA ARG A 208 1.46 11.65 -3.42
C ARG A 208 0.45 11.78 -4.58
N LEU A 209 0.05 10.65 -5.15
CA LEU A 209 -0.90 10.60 -6.25
C LEU A 209 -2.31 10.98 -5.81
N ARG A 210 -2.75 10.55 -4.62
CA ARG A 210 -4.03 10.99 -4.02
C ARG A 210 -4.06 12.49 -3.81
N GLU A 211 -3.01 13.08 -3.23
CA GLU A 211 -2.92 14.52 -3.08
C GLU A 211 -3.00 15.25 -4.44
N THR A 212 -2.36 14.70 -5.46
CA THR A 212 -2.37 15.26 -6.81
C THR A 212 -3.77 15.20 -7.43
N LEU A 213 -4.48 14.08 -7.27
CA LEU A 213 -5.84 13.91 -7.76
C LEU A 213 -6.83 14.86 -7.07
N VAL A 214 -6.75 14.97 -5.74
CA VAL A 214 -7.57 15.93 -4.97
C VAL A 214 -7.31 17.37 -5.43
N ARG A 215 -6.05 17.75 -5.67
CA ARG A 215 -5.70 19.08 -6.20
C ARG A 215 -6.26 19.30 -7.61
N ARG A 216 -6.21 18.29 -8.47
CA ARG A 216 -6.76 18.34 -9.83
C ARG A 216 -8.28 18.55 -9.80
N GLU A 217 -8.98 17.78 -8.98
CA GLU A 217 -10.44 17.88 -8.83
C GLU A 217 -10.87 19.22 -8.25
N ALA A 218 -10.17 19.71 -7.23
CA ALA A 218 -10.41 21.04 -6.68
C ALA A 218 -10.20 22.14 -7.73
N ALA A 219 -9.14 22.03 -8.54
CA ALA A 219 -8.86 22.98 -9.62
C ALA A 219 -9.91 22.90 -10.75
N GLU A 220 -10.39 21.71 -11.10
CA GLU A 220 -11.44 21.51 -12.09
C GLU A 220 -12.80 22.06 -11.61
N ALA A 221 -13.15 21.84 -10.34
CA ALA A 221 -14.34 22.41 -9.72
C ALA A 221 -14.29 23.94 -9.68
N GLU A 222 -13.15 24.51 -9.26
CA GLU A 222 -12.95 25.97 -9.25
C GLU A 222 -13.00 26.56 -10.66
N LEU A 223 -12.43 25.87 -11.67
CA LEU A 223 -12.52 26.27 -13.07
C LEU A 223 -13.97 26.33 -13.55
N HIS A 224 -14.77 25.32 -13.22
CA HIS A 224 -16.19 25.27 -13.54
C HIS A 224 -16.99 26.39 -12.85
N GLU A 225 -16.72 26.67 -11.58
CA GLU A 225 -17.38 27.77 -10.86
C GLU A 225 -16.93 29.15 -11.37
N ALA A 226 -15.64 29.33 -11.64
CA ALA A 226 -15.12 30.57 -12.18
C ALA A 226 -15.69 30.88 -13.58
N ALA A 227 -15.95 29.86 -14.41
CA ALA A 227 -16.53 30.01 -15.74
C ALA A 227 -17.96 30.58 -15.74
N LYS A 228 -18.70 30.40 -14.63
CA LYS A 228 -20.03 30.99 -14.43
C LYS A 228 -19.97 32.48 -14.08
N GLY A 229 -18.81 32.98 -13.65
CA GLY A 229 -18.60 34.37 -13.31
C GLY A 229 -18.80 35.31 -14.50
N SER A 230 -19.22 36.55 -14.22
CA SER A 230 -19.34 37.60 -15.22
C SER A 230 -18.69 38.91 -14.76
N GLY A 231 -18.44 39.80 -15.72
CA GLY A 231 -17.77 41.07 -15.51
C GLY A 231 -16.30 40.94 -15.07
N ALA A 232 -15.71 42.06 -14.65
CA ALA A 232 -14.27 42.15 -14.39
C ALA A 232 -13.77 41.24 -13.25
N LYS A 233 -14.58 41.03 -12.20
CA LYS A 233 -14.23 40.12 -11.09
C LYS A 233 -14.29 38.66 -11.53
N GLY A 234 -15.35 38.27 -12.26
CA GLY A 234 -15.49 36.92 -12.82
C GLY A 234 -14.36 36.59 -13.79
N ARG A 235 -14.01 37.53 -14.67
CA ARG A 235 -12.89 37.38 -15.61
C ARG A 235 -11.57 37.09 -14.90
N LYS A 236 -11.20 37.90 -13.90
CA LYS A 236 -9.96 37.71 -13.13
C LYS A 236 -9.94 36.37 -12.40
N ARG A 237 -11.06 35.96 -11.82
CA ARG A 237 -11.18 34.64 -11.17
C ARG A 237 -10.96 33.51 -12.17
N LEU A 238 -11.57 33.61 -13.36
CA LEU A 238 -11.42 32.63 -14.42
C LEU A 238 -9.97 32.56 -14.96
N GLU A 239 -9.29 33.70 -15.10
CA GLU A 239 -7.87 33.73 -15.47
C GLU A 239 -6.99 32.96 -14.47
N VAL A 240 -7.20 33.19 -13.17
CA VAL A 240 -6.48 32.48 -12.10
C VAL A 240 -6.81 30.99 -12.12
N ALA A 241 -8.10 30.64 -12.18
CA ALA A 241 -8.54 29.25 -12.21
C ALA A 241 -8.00 28.48 -13.41
N ILE A 242 -7.88 29.11 -14.59
CA ILE A 242 -7.23 28.50 -15.77
C ILE A 242 -5.76 28.20 -15.49
N GLN A 243 -5.06 29.10 -14.81
CA GLN A 243 -3.65 28.90 -14.49
C GLN A 243 -3.46 27.79 -13.45
N ASP A 244 -4.30 27.75 -12.42
CA ASP A 244 -4.30 26.71 -11.40
C ASP A 244 -4.69 25.34 -11.99
N ALA A 245 -5.66 25.30 -12.91
CA ALA A 245 -6.02 24.07 -13.62
C ALA A 245 -4.88 23.52 -14.48
N LYS A 246 -4.09 24.40 -15.11
CA LYS A 246 -2.90 24.00 -15.88
C LYS A 246 -1.81 23.42 -15.00
N THR A 247 -1.54 24.04 -13.85
CA THR A 247 -0.50 23.56 -12.91
C THR A 247 -0.92 22.27 -12.22
N ALA A 248 -2.22 22.09 -11.96
CA ALA A 248 -2.79 20.87 -11.37
C ALA A 248 -2.96 19.71 -12.38
N GLY A 249 -2.71 19.94 -13.68
CA GLY A 249 -2.80 18.89 -14.69
C GLY A 249 -4.23 18.51 -15.08
N VAL A 250 -5.17 19.45 -15.01
CA VAL A 250 -6.54 19.27 -15.54
C VAL A 250 -6.48 19.01 -17.05
N ALA A 251 -7.42 18.20 -17.56
CA ALA A 251 -7.46 17.83 -18.97
C ALA A 251 -7.51 19.05 -19.90
N ALA A 252 -6.68 19.03 -20.95
CA ALA A 252 -6.52 20.16 -21.88
C ALA A 252 -7.86 20.59 -22.53
N GLY A 253 -8.76 19.65 -22.80
CA GLY A 253 -10.09 19.94 -23.34
C GLY A 253 -10.91 20.85 -22.42
N VAL A 254 -10.90 20.60 -21.10
CA VAL A 254 -11.61 21.41 -20.11
C VAL A 254 -11.00 22.81 -20.03
N VAL A 255 -9.66 22.88 -20.02
CA VAL A 255 -8.93 24.16 -20.01
C VAL A 255 -9.23 24.98 -21.28
N HIS A 256 -9.31 24.35 -22.45
CA HIS A 256 -9.64 25.05 -23.70
C HIS A 256 -11.05 25.64 -23.70
N VAL A 257 -12.04 24.93 -23.16
CA VAL A 257 -13.40 25.46 -22.99
C VAL A 257 -13.39 26.70 -22.08
N ALA A 258 -12.67 26.65 -20.96
CA ALA A 258 -12.54 27.78 -20.06
C ALA A 258 -11.80 28.97 -20.72
N GLN A 259 -10.78 28.71 -21.54
CA GLN A 259 -10.08 29.75 -22.31
C GLN A 259 -10.99 30.42 -23.35
N ALA A 260 -11.80 29.64 -24.06
CA ALA A 260 -12.79 30.20 -24.98
C ALA A 260 -13.78 31.11 -24.23
N ARG A 261 -14.26 30.66 -23.06
CA ARG A 261 -15.13 31.46 -22.20
C ARG A 261 -14.46 32.76 -21.73
N LEU A 262 -13.18 32.71 -21.38
CA LEU A 262 -12.41 33.90 -21.03
C LEU A 262 -12.34 34.90 -22.20
N GLN A 263 -12.11 34.42 -23.41
CA GLN A 263 -12.08 35.26 -24.61
C GLN A 263 -13.45 35.92 -24.89
N GLU A 264 -14.55 35.19 -24.70
CA GLU A 264 -15.90 35.76 -24.80
C GLU A 264 -16.11 36.91 -23.80
N LEU A 265 -15.68 36.74 -22.54
CA LEU A 265 -15.79 37.78 -21.51
C LEU A 265 -14.94 39.02 -21.86
N VAL A 266 -13.74 38.82 -22.41
CA VAL A 266 -12.86 39.91 -22.86
C VAL A 266 -13.50 40.69 -24.01
N GLU A 267 -14.05 39.99 -25.00
CA GLU A 267 -14.70 40.63 -26.14
C GLU A 267 -15.98 41.37 -25.72
N HIS A 268 -16.77 40.77 -24.82
CA HIS A 268 -17.93 41.43 -24.24
C HIS A 268 -17.54 42.72 -23.49
N ASP A 269 -16.52 42.69 -22.64
CA ASP A 269 -16.02 43.87 -21.92
C ASP A 269 -15.55 44.95 -22.90
N ARG A 270 -14.86 44.56 -23.98
CA ARG A 270 -14.44 45.48 -25.04
C ARG A 270 -15.63 46.14 -25.72
N GLN A 271 -16.68 45.40 -26.03
CA GLN A 271 -17.93 45.94 -26.59
C GLN A 271 -18.59 46.93 -25.63
N CYS A 272 -18.66 46.60 -24.34
CA CYS A 272 -19.18 47.53 -23.33
C CYS A 272 -18.36 48.84 -23.28
N SER A 273 -17.02 48.75 -23.27
CA SER A 273 -16.15 49.92 -23.27
C SER A 273 -16.31 50.78 -24.54
N LEU A 274 -16.50 50.15 -25.71
CA LEU A 274 -16.75 50.86 -26.96
C LEU A 274 -18.08 51.64 -26.91
N ILE A 275 -19.15 51.01 -26.42
CA ILE A 275 -20.45 51.69 -26.27
C ILE A 275 -20.35 52.80 -25.21
N ALA A 276 -19.70 52.56 -24.08
CA ALA A 276 -19.46 53.57 -23.05
C ALA A 276 -18.70 54.79 -23.61
N GLY A 277 -17.71 54.57 -24.48
CA GLY A 277 -17.02 55.63 -25.20
C GLY A 277 -17.93 56.39 -26.18
N ASN A 278 -18.83 55.69 -26.88
CA ASN A 278 -19.81 56.30 -27.77
C ASN A 278 -20.81 57.17 -27.02
N ILE A 279 -21.32 56.72 -25.87
CA ILE A 279 -22.21 57.51 -25.00
C ILE A 279 -21.51 58.80 -24.56
N ARG A 280 -20.27 58.70 -24.04
CA ARG A 280 -19.47 59.86 -23.62
C ARG A 280 -19.28 60.89 -24.73
N ARG A 281 -19.01 60.45 -25.96
CA ARG A 281 -18.84 61.35 -27.12
C ARG A 281 -20.15 61.98 -27.59
N ALA A 282 -21.28 61.29 -27.43
CA ALA A 282 -22.56 61.74 -27.93
C ALA A 282 -23.32 62.66 -26.95
N LEU A 283 -23.03 62.56 -25.64
CA LEU A 283 -23.62 63.39 -24.58
C LEU A 283 -23.54 64.91 -24.88
N PRO A 284 -22.41 65.51 -25.27
CA PRO A 284 -22.34 66.95 -25.56
C PRO A 284 -23.14 67.39 -26.79
N THR A 285 -23.52 66.45 -27.66
CA THR A 285 -24.28 66.72 -28.89
C THR A 285 -25.75 66.32 -28.79
N LEU A 286 -26.20 65.92 -27.60
CA LEU A 286 -27.53 65.37 -27.35
C LEU A 286 -28.65 66.28 -27.85
N ASP A 287 -28.56 67.58 -27.56
CA ASP A 287 -29.58 68.56 -27.93
C ASP A 287 -29.76 68.71 -29.44
N ARG A 288 -28.71 68.42 -30.23
CA ARG A 288 -28.73 68.52 -31.69
C ARG A 288 -29.22 67.24 -32.35
N GLN A 289 -28.93 66.08 -31.78
CA GLN A 289 -29.19 64.76 -32.40
C GLN A 289 -29.72 63.73 -31.38
N PRO A 290 -30.89 63.94 -30.77
CA PRO A 290 -31.42 63.06 -29.72
C PRO A 290 -31.70 61.63 -30.22
N TRP A 291 -32.17 61.48 -31.46
CA TRP A 291 -32.44 60.16 -32.07
C TRP A 291 -31.18 59.29 -32.21
N ARG A 292 -30.03 59.92 -32.51
CA ARG A 292 -28.75 59.20 -32.63
C ARG A 292 -28.28 58.70 -31.26
N PHE A 293 -28.50 59.51 -30.23
CA PHE A 293 -28.18 59.13 -28.86
C PHE A 293 -29.08 57.99 -28.37
N GLN A 294 -30.38 58.06 -28.65
CA GLN A 294 -31.34 57.00 -28.36
C GLN A 294 -30.89 55.65 -28.96
N HIS A 295 -30.45 55.64 -30.22
CA HIS A 295 -29.93 54.43 -30.86
C HIS A 295 -28.67 53.87 -30.16
N ILE A 296 -27.81 54.72 -29.58
CA ILE A 296 -26.64 54.26 -28.82
C ILE A 296 -27.08 53.61 -27.50
N LEU A 297 -28.06 54.20 -26.81
CA LEU A 297 -28.64 53.62 -25.59
C LEU A 297 -29.36 52.29 -25.86
N ASP A 298 -30.10 52.18 -26.97
CA ASP A 298 -30.74 50.93 -27.37
C ASP A 298 -29.72 49.82 -27.65
N LYS A 299 -28.56 50.17 -28.21
CA LYS A 299 -27.42 49.24 -28.33
C LYS A 299 -26.83 48.87 -26.96
N ALA A 300 -26.71 49.82 -26.03
CA ALA A 300 -26.23 49.57 -24.68
C ALA A 300 -27.15 48.62 -23.90
N ARG A 301 -28.48 48.75 -24.05
CA ARG A 301 -29.48 47.88 -23.43
C ARG A 301 -29.39 46.43 -23.89
N LYS A 302 -28.90 46.17 -25.11
CA LYS A 302 -28.71 44.81 -25.64
C LYS A 302 -27.48 44.09 -25.05
N LEU A 303 -26.52 44.83 -24.47
CA LEU A 303 -25.35 44.24 -23.83
C LEU A 303 -25.67 43.93 -22.36
N HIS A 304 -25.95 42.66 -22.07
CA HIS A 304 -26.15 42.18 -20.71
C HIS A 304 -25.24 41.00 -20.39
N PRO A 305 -24.58 41.00 -19.21
CA PRO A 305 -24.63 42.02 -18.16
C PRO A 305 -23.77 43.26 -18.46
N GLN A 306 -24.25 44.47 -18.16
CA GLN A 306 -23.47 45.70 -18.38
C GLN A 306 -22.30 45.82 -17.40
N THR A 307 -21.17 46.38 -17.84
CA THR A 307 -20.11 46.79 -16.92
C THR A 307 -20.57 47.97 -16.05
N ALA A 308 -19.99 48.13 -14.86
CA ALA A 308 -20.35 49.22 -13.96
C ALA A 308 -20.20 50.61 -14.61
N GLU A 309 -19.18 50.77 -15.45
CA GLU A 309 -18.96 52.00 -16.22
C GLU A 309 -20.06 52.22 -17.27
N LEU A 310 -20.41 51.19 -18.05
CA LEU A 310 -21.47 51.29 -19.05
C LEU A 310 -22.83 51.56 -18.40
N SER A 311 -23.14 50.88 -17.28
CA SER A 311 -24.39 51.07 -16.56
C SER A 311 -24.53 52.51 -16.05
N LYS A 312 -23.50 53.05 -15.40
CA LYS A 312 -23.47 54.45 -14.94
C LYS A 312 -23.68 55.44 -16.09
N LEU A 313 -23.01 55.23 -17.22
CA LEU A 313 -23.15 56.11 -18.38
C LEU A 313 -24.49 55.97 -19.08
N THR A 314 -25.05 54.76 -19.13
CA THR A 314 -26.39 54.52 -19.69
C THR A 314 -27.43 55.24 -18.84
N GLN A 315 -27.35 55.16 -17.51
CA GLN A 315 -28.24 55.90 -16.61
C GLN A 315 -28.14 57.41 -16.79
N ILE A 316 -26.93 57.98 -16.76
CA ILE A 316 -26.71 59.43 -16.98
C ILE A 316 -27.26 59.84 -18.36
N GLY A 317 -27.05 59.00 -19.37
CA GLY A 317 -27.55 59.20 -20.72
C GLY A 317 -29.08 59.21 -20.77
N GLU A 318 -29.74 58.22 -20.18
CA GLU A 318 -31.20 58.12 -20.14
C GLU A 318 -31.83 59.33 -19.45
N GLU A 319 -31.31 59.74 -18.29
CA GLU A 319 -31.76 60.94 -17.57
C GLU A 319 -31.59 62.21 -18.43
N SER A 320 -30.45 62.35 -19.10
CA SER A 320 -30.19 63.51 -19.96
C SER A 320 -31.11 63.54 -21.18
N LEU A 321 -31.33 62.38 -21.83
CA LEU A 321 -32.21 62.26 -22.99
C LEU A 321 -33.65 62.59 -22.61
N GLN A 322 -34.13 62.10 -21.46
CA GLN A 322 -35.47 62.43 -20.97
C GLN A 322 -35.63 63.93 -20.72
N ARG A 323 -34.64 64.59 -20.11
CA ARG A 323 -34.65 66.05 -19.93
C ARG A 323 -34.72 66.78 -21.27
N THR A 324 -33.83 66.48 -22.22
CA THR A 324 -33.84 67.11 -23.55
C THR A 324 -35.17 66.90 -24.28
N LEU A 325 -35.73 65.68 -24.26
CA LEU A 325 -37.03 65.40 -24.89
C LEU A 325 -38.18 66.19 -24.22
N SER A 326 -38.18 66.30 -22.88
CA SER A 326 -39.17 67.08 -22.15
C SER A 326 -39.07 68.58 -22.46
N GLU A 327 -37.86 69.13 -22.53
CA GLU A 327 -37.63 70.53 -22.90
C GLU A 327 -38.05 70.81 -24.35
N GLN A 328 -37.80 69.87 -25.28
CA GLN A 328 -38.25 69.99 -26.66
C GLN A 328 -39.77 69.95 -26.77
N SER A 329 -40.46 69.09 -26.01
CA SER A 329 -41.94 69.08 -25.94
C SER A 329 -42.48 70.39 -25.42
N GLN A 330 -41.95 70.91 -24.30
CA GLN A 330 -42.36 72.18 -23.72
C GLN A 330 -42.11 73.36 -24.68
N ARG A 331 -40.98 73.38 -25.39
CA ARG A 331 -40.70 74.38 -26.43
C ARG A 331 -41.69 74.26 -27.59
N HIS A 332 -42.05 73.04 -27.99
CA HIS A 332 -43.02 72.83 -29.06
C HIS A 332 -44.43 73.31 -28.65
N GLU A 333 -44.85 73.00 -27.43
CA GLU A 333 -46.11 73.49 -26.86
C GLU A 333 -46.15 75.02 -26.74
N ALA A 334 -45.06 75.63 -26.25
CA ALA A 334 -44.95 77.09 -26.13
C ALA A 334 -44.97 77.79 -27.51
N THR A 335 -44.27 77.24 -28.51
CA THR A 335 -44.28 77.78 -29.88
C THR A 335 -45.64 77.61 -30.56
N HIS A 336 -46.30 76.47 -30.35
CA HIS A 336 -47.66 76.24 -30.83
C HIS A 336 -48.63 77.24 -30.17
N GLY A 337 -48.57 77.40 -28.85
CA GLY A 337 -49.36 78.37 -28.09
C GLY A 337 -49.13 79.82 -28.54
N LEU A 338 -47.87 80.22 -28.77
CA LEU A 338 -47.53 81.54 -29.31
C LEU A 338 -48.11 81.73 -30.72
N SER A 339 -48.02 80.72 -31.59
CA SER A 339 -48.57 80.79 -32.95
C SER A 339 -50.10 80.95 -32.93
N ALA A 340 -50.78 80.20 -32.05
CA ALA A 340 -52.23 80.28 -31.86
C ALA A 340 -52.64 81.66 -31.34
N ALA A 341 -51.92 82.20 -30.36
CA ALA A 341 -52.16 83.55 -29.84
C ALA A 341 -51.94 84.62 -30.93
N LEU A 342 -50.88 84.51 -31.73
CA LEU A 342 -50.63 85.43 -32.85
C LEU A 342 -51.72 85.36 -33.93
N GLN A 343 -52.25 84.16 -34.22
CA GLN A 343 -53.39 83.99 -35.12
C GLN A 343 -54.66 84.63 -34.56
N GLN A 344 -54.94 84.46 -33.27
CA GLN A 344 -56.08 85.11 -32.59
C GLN A 344 -55.98 86.65 -32.65
N ILE A 345 -54.79 87.21 -32.39
CA ILE A 345 -54.55 88.66 -32.50
C ILE A 345 -54.77 89.15 -33.94
N ARG A 346 -54.29 88.42 -34.94
CA ARG A 346 -54.52 88.76 -36.36
C ARG A 346 -56.00 88.71 -36.72
N ALA A 347 -56.73 87.69 -36.27
CA ALA A 347 -58.17 87.57 -36.49
C ALA A 347 -58.97 88.68 -35.80
N ALA A 348 -58.57 89.09 -34.60
CA ALA A 348 -59.19 90.20 -33.88
C ALA A 348 -58.94 91.57 -34.53
N ARG A 349 -57.77 91.78 -35.15
CA ARG A 349 -57.45 93.00 -35.91
C ARG A 349 -58.13 93.10 -37.27
N ALA A 350 -58.61 91.98 -37.82
CA ALA A 350 -59.29 91.94 -39.11
C ALA A 350 -60.82 92.13 -38.98
N ARG A 351 -61.35 92.23 -37.76
CA ARG A 351 -62.74 92.55 -37.44
C ARG A 351 -62.86 94.03 -37.09
#